data_AF-A0A2D7SLN0-F1
#
_entry.id   AF-A0A2D7SLN0-F1
#
_cell.length_a   1.000
_cell.length_b   1.000
_cell.length_c   1.000
_cell.angle_alpha   90.00
_cell.angle_beta   90.00
_cell.angle_gamma   90.00
#
_symmetry.space_group_name_H-M   'P 1'
#
loop_
_entity.id
_entity.type
_entity.pdbx_description
1 polymer ?
#
loop_
_entity_poly.entity_id
_entity_poly.type
_entity_poly.pdbx_seq_one_letter_code
_entity_poly.pdbx_strand_id
1 'polypeptide(L)'
;SVSSIFNKTNASPRGLFFPPMPHNDEVSWKRAIATAPHFAKAVVTNFVGSSDSNKSFEGMNYPYPIFVTMETTSEDLSYHLTEAVMNNYDQFKDSGPGMDGYQLSNQNFSWIFPYHPGAVKFYKKKGVWTSKHDKHNANLIKRQDVLAKAWQKTLKANLSGDAFKKKWLENRASGLKDAGMPNAYN
;
A
#
# COMPACT_ATOMS: atom_id res chain seq x y z
N SER A 1 -6.07 -5.48 -18.14
CA SER A 1 -6.13 -4.97 -19.52
C SER A 1 -5.18 -3.78 -19.61
N VAL A 2 -4.13 -3.88 -20.41
CA VAL A 2 -3.19 -2.77 -20.61
C VAL A 2 -3.75 -1.88 -21.71
N SER A 3 -3.82 -0.56 -21.50
CA SER A 3 -4.53 0.36 -22.41
C SER A 3 -4.02 0.26 -23.85
N SER A 4 -4.95 0.34 -24.81
CA SER A 4 -4.67 0.22 -26.24
C SER A 4 -3.66 1.26 -26.75
N ILE A 5 -3.59 2.43 -26.11
CA ILE A 5 -2.61 3.46 -26.46
C ILE A 5 -1.18 3.03 -26.12
N PHE A 6 -0.98 2.36 -24.99
CA PHE A 6 0.35 1.89 -24.59
C PHE A 6 0.83 0.74 -25.47
N ASN A 7 -0.05 -0.16 -25.89
CA ASN A 7 0.29 -1.19 -26.88
C ASN A 7 0.71 -0.56 -28.21
N LYS A 8 0.00 0.48 -28.69
CA LYS A 8 0.39 1.24 -29.90
C LYS A 8 1.74 1.93 -29.74
N THR A 9 2.00 2.58 -28.61
CA THR A 9 3.29 3.22 -28.32
C THR A 9 4.42 2.19 -28.27
N ASN A 10 4.19 1.03 -27.67
CA ASN A 10 5.18 -0.04 -27.59
C ASN A 10 5.53 -0.66 -28.96
N ALA A 11 4.59 -0.63 -29.91
CA ALA A 11 4.83 -1.05 -31.29
C ALA A 11 5.61 -0.01 -32.14
N SER A 12 5.87 1.18 -31.61
CA SER A 12 6.69 2.20 -32.30
C SER A 12 8.19 1.83 -32.31
N PRO A 13 9.01 2.41 -33.20
CA PRO A 13 10.44 2.07 -33.29
C PRO A 13 11.26 2.22 -32.00
N ARG A 14 10.82 3.07 -31.05
CA ARG A 14 11.48 3.24 -29.75
C ARG A 14 10.85 2.41 -28.62
N GLY A 15 9.65 1.88 -28.84
CA GLY A 15 8.89 1.11 -27.86
C GLY A 15 8.63 1.84 -26.54
N LEU A 16 8.24 1.06 -25.53
CA LEU A 16 8.23 1.49 -24.14
C LEU A 16 9.45 0.92 -23.43
N PHE A 17 10.09 1.75 -22.61
CA PHE A 17 11.13 1.32 -21.69
C PHE A 17 10.57 1.32 -20.26
N PHE A 18 10.71 0.20 -19.56
CA PHE A 18 10.37 0.07 -18.15
C PHE A 18 11.66 0.06 -17.34
N PRO A 19 12.01 1.16 -16.64
CA PRO A 19 13.22 1.19 -15.82
C PRO A 19 13.11 0.14 -14.70
N PRO A 20 14.05 -0.82 -14.61
CA PRO A 20 14.06 -1.76 -13.51
C PRO A 20 14.43 -1.05 -12.21
N MET A 21 14.02 -1.65 -11.08
CA MET A 21 14.46 -1.27 -9.75
C MET A 21 15.02 -2.53 -9.05
N PRO A 22 16.29 -2.87 -9.32
CA PRO A 22 16.91 -4.08 -8.79
C PRO A 22 16.76 -4.20 -7.27
N HIS A 23 16.40 -5.38 -6.77
CA HIS A 23 16.13 -5.61 -5.36
C HIS A 23 17.39 -5.53 -4.51
N ASN A 24 18.56 -5.80 -5.11
CA ASN A 24 19.86 -5.71 -4.45
C ASN A 24 20.46 -4.29 -4.41
N ASP A 25 19.87 -3.30 -5.08
CA ASP A 25 20.28 -1.89 -4.96
C ASP A 25 19.66 -1.25 -3.71
N GLU A 26 20.18 -1.64 -2.54
CA GLU A 26 19.70 -1.18 -1.24
C GLU A 26 19.74 0.35 -1.10
N VAL A 27 20.71 1.01 -1.75
CA VAL A 27 20.86 2.46 -1.69
C VAL A 27 19.71 3.15 -2.43
N SER A 28 19.38 2.69 -3.64
CA SER A 28 18.22 3.21 -4.38
C SER A 28 16.91 2.90 -3.68
N TRP A 29 16.74 1.71 -3.13
CA TRP A 29 15.54 1.36 -2.35
C TRP A 29 15.38 2.24 -1.11
N LYS A 30 16.47 2.52 -0.38
CA LYS A 30 16.43 3.41 0.78
C LYS A 30 16.00 4.83 0.41
N ARG A 31 16.51 5.38 -0.70
CA ARG A 31 16.06 6.69 -1.22
C ARG A 31 14.61 6.66 -1.67
N ALA A 32 14.20 5.62 -2.39
CA ALA A 32 12.84 5.47 -2.89
C ALA A 32 11.83 5.39 -1.74
N ILE A 33 12.07 4.55 -0.75
CA ILE A 33 11.17 4.37 0.42
C ILE A 33 11.09 5.63 1.29
N ALA A 34 12.17 6.42 1.37
CA ALA A 34 12.16 7.68 2.11
C ALA A 34 11.13 8.69 1.55
N THR A 35 10.93 8.68 0.22
CA THR A 35 9.96 9.56 -0.47
C THR A 35 8.61 8.87 -0.70
N ALA A 36 8.62 7.59 -1.05
CA ALA A 36 7.47 6.80 -1.42
C ALA A 36 7.40 5.53 -0.56
N PRO A 37 7.00 5.65 0.73
CA PRO A 37 7.05 4.54 1.68
C PRO A 37 6.07 3.40 1.35
N HIS A 38 5.14 3.63 0.42
CA HIS A 38 4.19 2.63 -0.06
C HIS A 38 4.80 1.67 -1.08
N PHE A 39 6.00 1.94 -1.60
CA PHE A 39 6.67 1.07 -2.57
C PHE A 39 7.08 -0.25 -1.88
N ALA A 40 6.76 -1.37 -2.52
CA ALA A 40 7.21 -2.70 -2.16
C ALA A 40 8.00 -3.31 -3.32
N LYS A 41 9.02 -4.11 -2.98
CA LYS A 41 9.76 -4.93 -3.95
C LYS A 41 8.80 -5.90 -4.63
N ALA A 42 8.84 -5.94 -5.96
CA ALA A 42 8.08 -6.90 -6.75
C ALA A 42 8.89 -7.37 -7.95
N VAL A 43 8.61 -8.59 -8.40
CA VAL A 43 9.00 -9.05 -9.74
C VAL A 43 7.81 -8.77 -10.65
N VAL A 44 8.00 -7.84 -11.59
CA VAL A 44 6.95 -7.42 -12.51
C VAL A 44 6.92 -8.39 -13.69
N THR A 45 5.82 -9.13 -13.81
CA THR A 45 5.60 -10.15 -14.85
C THR A 45 4.52 -9.76 -15.86
N ASN A 46 3.69 -8.76 -15.54
CA ASN A 46 2.60 -8.29 -16.39
C ASN A 46 2.78 -6.80 -16.69
N PHE A 47 3.12 -6.49 -17.94
CA PHE A 47 3.36 -5.13 -18.44
C PHE A 47 3.15 -5.07 -19.96
N VAL A 48 3.18 -3.87 -20.55
CA VAL A 48 3.02 -3.73 -22.01
C VAL A 48 4.12 -4.51 -22.72
N GLY A 49 3.73 -5.45 -23.60
CA GLY A 49 4.70 -6.28 -24.33
C GLY A 49 5.21 -7.51 -23.57
N SER A 50 4.61 -7.86 -22.41
CA SER A 50 4.92 -9.10 -21.68
C SER A 50 4.10 -10.31 -22.16
N SER A 51 3.14 -10.14 -23.07
CA SER A 51 2.18 -11.18 -23.49
C SER A 51 2.80 -12.43 -24.12
N ASP A 52 4.01 -12.34 -24.66
CA ASP A 52 4.62 -13.39 -25.49
C ASP A 52 6.04 -13.79 -25.06
N SER A 53 6.48 -13.33 -23.90
CA SER A 53 7.81 -13.65 -23.41
C SER A 53 7.76 -13.75 -21.90
N ASN A 54 8.39 -14.77 -21.31
CA ASN A 54 8.62 -14.91 -19.86
C ASN A 54 9.51 -13.77 -19.30
N LYS A 55 9.49 -12.59 -19.92
CA LYS A 55 10.16 -11.38 -19.47
C LYS A 55 9.52 -10.96 -18.17
N SER A 56 10.40 -10.77 -17.21
CA SER A 56 10.10 -10.11 -15.96
C SER A 56 11.23 -9.16 -15.64
N PHE A 57 10.98 -8.22 -14.75
CA PHE A 57 12.03 -7.38 -14.22
C PHE A 57 11.76 -7.12 -12.74
N GLU A 58 12.84 -6.95 -11.99
CA GLU A 58 12.77 -6.45 -10.62
C GLU A 58 12.32 -5.00 -10.66
N GLY A 59 11.26 -4.68 -9.93
CA GLY A 59 10.67 -3.37 -9.89
C GLY A 59 10.00 -3.08 -8.56
N MET A 60 9.15 -2.06 -8.60
CA MET A 60 8.25 -1.72 -7.51
C MET A 60 6.83 -2.20 -7.82
N ASN A 61 6.08 -2.48 -6.77
CA ASN A 61 4.63 -2.53 -6.79
C ASN A 61 4.10 -1.97 -5.47
N TYR A 62 2.79 -1.87 -5.33
CA TYR A 62 2.10 -1.70 -4.06
C TYR A 62 0.93 -2.69 -3.99
N PRO A 63 0.53 -3.16 -2.80
CA PRO A 63 -0.64 -4.01 -2.63
C PRO A 63 -1.88 -3.44 -3.33
N TYR A 64 -2.40 -4.18 -4.31
CA TYR A 64 -3.64 -3.93 -5.02
C TYR A 64 -4.14 -5.23 -5.63
N PRO A 65 -5.46 -5.50 -5.66
CA PRO A 65 -6.54 -4.75 -5.01
C PRO A 65 -6.53 -4.88 -3.48
N ILE A 66 -7.09 -3.89 -2.78
CA ILE A 66 -7.22 -3.89 -1.31
C ILE A 66 -8.63 -3.49 -0.89
N PHE A 67 -9.10 -4.04 0.24
CA PHE A 67 -10.29 -3.54 0.93
C PHE A 67 -9.86 -2.55 2.01
N VAL A 68 -10.48 -1.38 2.02
CA VAL A 68 -10.24 -0.34 3.02
C VAL A 68 -11.53 -0.11 3.78
N THR A 69 -11.42 0.03 5.10
CA THR A 69 -12.57 0.27 5.98
C THR A 69 -12.21 1.26 7.08
N MET A 70 -13.21 1.75 7.80
CA MET A 70 -13.02 2.66 8.93
C MET A 70 -12.71 1.88 10.21
N GLU A 71 -12.06 2.53 11.18
CA GLU A 71 -11.88 2.00 12.55
C GLU A 71 -13.22 1.59 13.20
N THR A 72 -14.29 2.32 12.89
CA THR A 72 -15.64 2.10 13.44
C THR A 72 -16.37 0.89 12.83
N THR A 73 -15.76 0.21 11.87
CA THR A 73 -16.34 -1.01 11.28
C THR A 73 -16.34 -2.10 12.33
N SER A 74 -17.40 -2.91 12.41
CA SER A 74 -17.40 -4.00 13.40
C SER A 74 -16.28 -5.00 13.13
N GLU A 75 -15.71 -5.53 14.21
CA GLU A 75 -14.70 -6.58 14.12
C GLU A 75 -15.26 -7.83 13.44
N ASP A 76 -16.52 -8.19 13.72
CA ASP A 76 -17.18 -9.34 13.12
C ASP A 76 -17.34 -9.20 11.60
N LEU A 77 -17.80 -8.04 11.11
CA LEU A 77 -17.91 -7.80 9.67
C LEU A 77 -16.54 -7.89 9.00
N SER A 78 -15.54 -7.23 9.59
CA SER A 78 -14.18 -7.23 9.04
C SER A 78 -13.55 -8.63 9.05
N TYR A 79 -13.79 -9.41 10.11
CA TYR A 79 -13.34 -10.80 10.20
C TYR A 79 -14.00 -11.67 9.13
N HIS A 80 -15.32 -11.65 9.04
CA HIS A 80 -16.07 -12.52 8.13
C HIS A 80 -15.89 -12.13 6.67
N LEU A 81 -15.76 -10.83 6.35
CA LEU A 81 -15.40 -10.40 5.00
C LEU A 81 -14.00 -10.89 4.62
N THR A 82 -13.02 -10.73 5.50
CA THR A 82 -11.66 -11.22 5.27
C THR A 82 -11.66 -12.74 5.06
N GLU A 83 -12.39 -13.47 5.91
CA GLU A 83 -12.55 -14.92 5.81
C GLU A 83 -13.20 -15.35 4.49
N ALA A 84 -14.27 -14.68 4.07
CA ALA A 84 -14.97 -14.97 2.82
C ALA A 84 -14.07 -14.73 1.60
N VAL A 85 -13.34 -13.63 1.55
CA VAL A 85 -12.44 -13.33 0.43
C VAL A 85 -11.26 -14.29 0.41
N MET A 86 -10.54 -14.41 1.52
CA MET A 86 -9.27 -15.15 1.55
C MET A 86 -9.46 -16.67 1.43
N ASN A 87 -10.56 -17.22 1.97
CA ASN A 87 -10.82 -18.66 1.85
C ASN A 87 -11.38 -19.07 0.48
N ASN A 88 -12.00 -18.14 -0.26
CA ASN A 88 -12.63 -18.44 -1.56
C ASN A 88 -11.84 -17.90 -2.75
N TYR A 89 -10.57 -17.52 -2.57
CA TYR A 89 -9.70 -17.00 -3.64
C TYR A 89 -9.75 -17.85 -4.91
N ASP A 90 -9.66 -19.18 -4.79
CA ASP A 90 -9.70 -20.09 -5.94
C ASP A 90 -10.98 -19.99 -6.78
N GLN A 91 -12.10 -19.53 -6.20
CA GLN A 91 -13.36 -19.39 -6.92
C GLN A 91 -13.42 -18.13 -7.79
N PHE A 92 -12.61 -17.11 -7.49
CA PHE A 92 -12.66 -15.82 -8.19
C PHE A 92 -11.32 -15.36 -8.76
N LYS A 93 -10.22 -16.11 -8.62
CA LYS A 93 -8.89 -15.72 -9.13
C LYS A 93 -8.86 -15.36 -10.62
N ASP A 94 -9.76 -15.95 -11.40
CA ASP A 94 -9.86 -15.68 -12.84
C ASP A 94 -10.91 -14.61 -13.20
N SER A 95 -11.56 -13.99 -12.21
CA SER A 95 -12.64 -13.02 -12.43
C SER A 95 -12.15 -11.66 -12.96
N GLY A 96 -10.85 -11.42 -12.95
CA GLY A 96 -10.27 -10.20 -13.52
C GLY A 96 -8.78 -10.03 -13.24
N PRO A 97 -8.14 -9.04 -13.88
CA PRO A 97 -6.73 -8.76 -13.68
C PRO A 97 -6.43 -8.42 -12.21
N GLY A 98 -5.37 -9.01 -11.66
CA GLY A 98 -4.84 -8.68 -10.34
C GLY A 98 -5.52 -9.39 -9.16
N MET A 99 -6.48 -10.29 -9.39
CA MET A 99 -7.13 -11.04 -8.30
C MET A 99 -6.16 -11.89 -7.48
N ASP A 100 -4.99 -12.24 -8.03
CA ASP A 100 -3.89 -12.87 -7.29
C ASP A 100 -3.41 -12.08 -6.07
N GLY A 101 -3.70 -10.77 -6.02
CA GLY A 101 -3.48 -9.95 -4.83
C GLY A 101 -4.28 -10.43 -3.61
N TYR A 102 -5.33 -11.24 -3.79
CA TYR A 102 -6.10 -11.86 -2.70
C TYR A 102 -5.62 -13.27 -2.33
N GLN A 103 -4.56 -13.78 -2.97
CA GLN A 103 -3.94 -15.01 -2.50
C GLN A 103 -3.26 -14.75 -1.14
N LEU A 104 -3.45 -15.66 -0.18
CA LEU A 104 -2.93 -15.47 1.19
C LEU A 104 -1.40 -15.33 1.23
N SER A 105 -0.67 -16.04 0.36
CA SER A 105 0.78 -15.95 0.23
C SER A 105 1.28 -14.61 -0.30
N ASN A 106 0.41 -13.83 -0.94
CA ASN A 106 0.77 -12.55 -1.55
C ASN A 106 0.50 -11.36 -0.60
N GLN A 107 -0.03 -11.61 0.61
CA GLN A 107 -0.35 -10.55 1.57
C GLN A 107 0.91 -9.91 2.15
N ASN A 108 0.94 -8.57 2.14
CA ASN A 108 2.01 -7.79 2.78
C ASN A 108 1.53 -7.22 4.12
N PHE A 109 1.85 -7.92 5.21
CA PHE A 109 1.49 -7.51 6.58
C PHE A 109 2.39 -6.40 7.17
N SER A 110 3.41 -5.95 6.43
CA SER A 110 4.31 -4.86 6.84
C SER A 110 4.18 -3.63 5.93
N TRP A 111 3.05 -3.49 5.23
CA TRP A 111 2.78 -2.33 4.37
C TRP A 111 2.35 -1.09 5.18
N ILE A 112 2.06 0.03 4.51
CA ILE A 112 1.86 1.33 5.17
C ILE A 112 0.47 1.54 5.78
N PHE A 113 -0.48 0.64 5.55
CA PHE A 113 -1.83 0.74 6.11
C PHE A 113 -2.02 -0.23 7.27
N PRO A 114 -2.65 0.23 8.38
CA PRO A 114 -2.97 -0.66 9.46
C PRO A 114 -4.06 -1.64 9.06
N TYR A 115 -4.00 -2.84 9.60
CA TYR A 115 -5.01 -3.88 9.49
C TYR A 115 -6.04 -3.74 10.59
N HIS A 116 -7.31 -3.87 10.21
CA HIS A 116 -8.44 -3.87 11.13
C HIS A 116 -8.37 -5.07 12.11
N PRO A 117 -8.74 -4.93 13.39
CA PRO A 117 -8.66 -6.03 14.38
C PRO A 117 -9.35 -7.33 13.93
N GLY A 118 -10.53 -7.22 13.31
CA GLY A 118 -11.23 -8.37 12.71
C GLY A 118 -10.40 -9.11 11.64
N ALA A 119 -9.72 -8.38 10.75
CA ALA A 119 -8.84 -8.99 9.74
C ALA A 119 -7.60 -9.62 10.41
N VAL A 120 -7.00 -8.95 11.41
CA VAL A 120 -5.89 -9.48 12.20
C VAL A 120 -6.26 -10.81 12.87
N LYS A 121 -7.47 -10.90 13.45
CA LYS A 121 -7.99 -12.14 14.06
C LYS A 121 -8.04 -13.29 13.05
N PHE A 122 -8.47 -13.04 11.81
CA PHE A 122 -8.44 -14.04 10.74
C PHE A 122 -7.01 -14.46 10.40
N TYR A 123 -6.09 -13.52 10.18
CA TYR A 123 -4.70 -13.86 9.82
C TYR A 123 -3.94 -14.57 10.94
N LYS A 124 -4.26 -14.27 12.22
CA LYS A 124 -3.77 -15.03 13.38
C LYS A 124 -4.29 -16.47 13.36
N LYS A 125 -5.60 -16.67 13.11
CA LYS A 125 -6.21 -18.01 12.95
C LYS A 125 -5.55 -18.82 11.83
N LYS A 126 -5.14 -18.17 10.73
CA LYS A 126 -4.41 -18.80 9.62
C LYS A 126 -2.92 -19.01 9.87
N GLY A 127 -2.37 -18.55 11.00
CA GLY A 127 -0.96 -18.72 11.35
C GLY A 127 0.02 -17.85 10.56
N VAL A 128 -0.47 -16.91 9.73
CA VAL A 128 0.37 -16.03 8.89
C VAL A 128 0.65 -14.67 9.55
N TRP A 129 -0.04 -14.36 10.65
CA TRP A 129 0.18 -13.15 11.42
C TRP A 129 1.13 -13.38 12.60
N THR A 130 2.22 -12.62 12.66
CA THR A 130 3.28 -12.77 13.67
C THR A 130 3.32 -11.57 14.64
N SER A 131 4.09 -11.70 15.73
CA SER A 131 4.33 -10.60 16.68
C SER A 131 5.00 -9.37 16.02
N LYS A 132 5.80 -9.58 14.96
CA LYS A 132 6.36 -8.50 14.14
C LYS A 132 5.24 -7.69 13.47
N HIS A 133 4.21 -8.36 12.97
CA HIS A 133 3.06 -7.70 12.33
C HIS A 133 2.22 -6.95 13.37
N ASP A 134 2.03 -7.49 14.58
CA ASP A 134 1.39 -6.76 15.68
C ASP A 134 2.12 -5.45 16.01
N LYS A 135 3.45 -5.51 16.18
CA LYS A 135 4.27 -4.31 16.47
C LYS A 135 4.21 -3.28 15.35
N HIS A 136 4.27 -3.74 14.09
CA HIS A 136 4.15 -2.87 12.93
C HIS A 136 2.79 -2.19 12.86
N ASN A 137 1.70 -2.96 13.02
CA ASN A 137 0.34 -2.45 13.00
C ASN A 137 0.09 -1.41 14.11
N ALA A 138 0.56 -1.68 15.33
CA ALA A 138 0.45 -0.76 16.45
C ALA A 138 1.18 0.58 16.18
N ASN A 139 2.35 0.54 15.53
CA ASN A 139 3.07 1.75 15.14
C ASN A 139 2.31 2.57 14.08
N LEU A 140 1.62 1.90 13.14
CA LEU A 140 0.79 2.58 12.14
C LEU A 140 -0.43 3.24 12.78
N ILE A 141 -1.10 2.58 13.72
CA ILE A 141 -2.21 3.15 14.49
C ILE A 141 -1.74 4.38 15.28
N LYS A 142 -0.61 4.27 16.00
CA LYS A 142 0.00 5.40 16.70
C LYS A 142 0.30 6.57 15.75
N ARG A 143 0.76 6.28 14.53
CA ARG A 143 0.99 7.31 13.51
C ARG A 143 -0.32 7.98 13.10
N GLN A 144 -1.40 7.22 12.91
CA GLN A 144 -2.72 7.78 12.62
C GLN A 144 -3.20 8.71 13.74
N ASP A 145 -3.01 8.36 15.01
CA ASP A 145 -3.37 9.23 16.14
C ASP A 145 -2.63 10.58 16.11
N VAL A 146 -1.32 10.55 15.81
CA VAL A 146 -0.51 11.77 15.67
C VAL A 146 -1.05 12.65 14.55
N LEU A 147 -1.36 12.05 13.40
CA LEU A 147 -1.92 12.76 12.25
C LEU A 147 -3.33 13.30 12.53
N ALA A 148 -4.17 12.54 13.23
CA ALA A 148 -5.52 12.95 13.63
C ALA A 148 -5.46 14.16 14.58
N LYS A 149 -4.56 14.15 15.57
CA LYS A 149 -4.34 15.30 16.48
C LYS A 149 -3.87 16.54 15.70
N ALA A 150 -2.91 16.37 14.78
CA ALA A 150 -2.45 17.46 13.93
C ALA A 150 -3.56 18.01 13.01
N TRP A 151 -4.43 17.14 12.51
CA TRP A 151 -5.57 17.50 11.69
C TRP A 151 -6.59 18.32 12.48
N GLN A 152 -6.97 17.85 13.66
CA GLN A 152 -7.87 18.57 14.58
C GLN A 152 -7.30 19.94 14.99
N LYS A 153 -5.99 20.03 15.24
CA LYS A 153 -5.32 21.32 15.49
C LYS A 153 -5.45 22.28 14.30
N THR A 154 -5.36 21.76 13.08
CA THR A 154 -5.53 22.57 11.86
C THR A 154 -6.97 23.03 11.67
N LEU A 155 -7.95 22.15 11.89
CA LEU A 155 -9.38 22.51 11.79
C LEU A 155 -9.76 23.66 12.73
N LYS A 156 -9.23 23.67 13.95
CA LYS A 156 -9.46 24.75 14.93
C LYS A 156 -8.94 26.13 14.49
N ALA A 157 -8.05 26.20 13.50
CA ALA A 157 -7.56 27.47 12.98
C ALA A 157 -8.57 28.17 12.05
N ASN A 158 -9.67 27.50 11.67
CA ASN A 158 -10.73 28.04 10.82
C ASN A 158 -10.22 28.71 9.52
N LEU A 159 -9.19 28.11 8.92
CA LEU A 159 -8.61 28.55 7.65
C LEU A 159 -9.27 27.83 6.48
N SER A 160 -9.14 28.38 5.28
CA SER A 160 -9.57 27.75 4.02
C SER A 160 -8.49 27.86 2.94
N GLY A 161 -8.68 27.14 1.83
CA GLY A 161 -7.80 27.19 0.66
C GLY A 161 -6.32 26.93 0.97
N ASP A 162 -5.44 27.72 0.37
CA ASP A 162 -3.99 27.58 0.52
C ASP A 162 -3.49 27.83 1.94
N ALA A 163 -4.16 28.72 2.68
CA ALA A 163 -3.82 28.98 4.08
C ALA A 163 -4.07 27.73 4.94
N PHE A 164 -5.18 27.02 4.72
CA PHE A 164 -5.46 25.75 5.38
C PHE A 164 -4.43 24.69 4.99
N LYS A 165 -4.15 24.54 3.69
CA LYS A 165 -3.17 23.55 3.19
C LYS A 165 -1.79 23.78 3.80
N LYS A 166 -1.30 25.02 3.80
CA LYS A 166 -0.02 25.38 4.42
C LYS A 166 -0.03 25.03 5.90
N LYS A 167 -1.10 25.40 6.62
CA LYS A 167 -1.20 25.13 8.06
C LYS A 167 -1.27 23.65 8.39
N TRP A 168 -1.96 22.87 7.56
CA TRP A 168 -2.00 21.41 7.66
C TRP A 168 -0.60 20.81 7.54
N LEU A 169 0.15 21.19 6.50
CA LEU A 169 1.50 20.68 6.27
C LEU A 169 2.45 21.03 7.43
N GLU A 170 2.38 22.26 7.96
CA GLU A 170 3.14 22.68 9.15
C GLU A 170 2.81 21.83 10.38
N ASN A 171 1.52 21.73 10.74
CA ASN A 171 1.08 20.98 11.92
C ASN A 171 1.37 19.48 11.79
N ARG A 172 1.21 18.91 10.59
CA ARG A 172 1.55 17.52 10.28
C ARG A 172 3.04 17.26 10.48
N ALA A 173 3.90 18.10 9.88
CA ALA A 173 5.35 17.95 9.99
C ALA A 173 5.81 18.07 11.45
N SER A 174 5.29 19.05 12.20
CA SER A 174 5.54 19.21 13.63
C SER A 174 5.13 17.97 14.42
N GLY A 175 3.88 17.52 14.28
CA GLY A 175 3.38 16.37 15.04
C GLY A 175 4.16 15.08 14.77
N LEU A 176 4.52 14.84 13.51
CA LEU A 176 5.36 13.69 13.15
C LEU A 176 6.78 13.80 13.73
N LYS A 177 7.40 14.99 13.66
CA LYS A 177 8.73 15.25 14.25
C LYS A 177 8.72 15.02 15.76
N ASP A 178 7.74 15.56 16.47
CA ASP A 178 7.61 15.44 17.92
C ASP A 178 7.42 13.96 18.35
N ALA A 179 6.77 13.16 17.49
CA ALA A 179 6.58 11.73 17.69
C ALA A 179 7.77 10.86 17.23
N GLY A 180 8.85 11.46 16.70
CA GLY A 180 10.00 10.73 16.15
C GLY A 180 9.67 9.92 14.89
N MET A 181 8.64 10.32 14.14
CA MET A 181 8.13 9.61 12.98
C MET A 181 8.53 10.28 11.66
N PRO A 182 8.78 9.52 10.58
CA PRO A 182 9.16 10.09 9.30
C PRO A 182 8.02 10.91 8.68
N ASN A 183 8.36 12.05 8.07
CA ASN A 183 7.46 12.77 7.18
C ASN A 183 7.83 12.46 5.73
N ALA A 184 7.07 11.56 5.11
CA ALA A 184 7.33 11.10 3.75
C ALA A 184 6.77 12.02 2.66
N TYR A 185 5.96 13.02 3.05
CA TYR A 185 5.31 13.95 2.14
C TYR A 185 5.67 15.36 2.59
N ASN A 186 6.91 15.75 2.32
CA ASN A 186 7.43 17.10 2.56
C ASN A 186 7.18 17.96 1.33
#